data_AF-X1K6K7-F1
#
_entry.id   AF-X1K6K7-F1
#
_cell.length_a   1.000
_cell.length_b   1.000
_cell.length_c   1.000
_cell.angle_alpha   90.00
_cell.angle_beta   90.00
_cell.angle_gamma   90.00
#
_symmetry.space_group_name_H-M   'P 1'
#
loop_
_entity.id
_entity.type
_entity.pdbx_description
1 polymer ?
#
loop_
_entity_poly.entity_id
_entity_poly.type
_entity_poly.pdbx_seq_one_letter_code
_entity_poly.pdbx_strand_id
1 'polypeptide(L)'
;MAKIIGVRFQPRGNLFYCDAGDIPLQVGNYVVVETSHGLDLAKVTISKAQVQATDLTEPLMKVIRRAQSEDLEKARQNKEKEVLAKCKELVSPLGLRMKPLSAHYNL
;
A
#
# COMPACT_ATOMS: atom_id res chain seq x y z
N MET A 1 -11.62 -0.83 21.14
CA MET A 1 -10.14 -0.83 21.10
C MET A 1 -9.73 -0.96 19.65
N ALA A 2 -8.95 -0.03 19.11
CA ALA A 2 -8.44 -0.15 17.75
C ALA A 2 -7.54 -1.39 17.63
N LYS A 3 -7.78 -2.23 16.64
CA LYS A 3 -6.98 -3.44 16.44
C LYS A 3 -5.88 -3.11 15.47
N ILE A 4 -4.74 -2.71 16.02
CA ILE A 4 -3.60 -2.28 15.20
C ILE A 4 -2.92 -3.51 14.59
N ILE A 5 -2.77 -3.47 13.27
CA ILE A 5 -2.05 -4.47 12.48
C ILE A 5 -0.89 -3.82 11.76
N GLY A 6 0.12 -4.62 11.41
CA GLY A 6 1.24 -4.20 10.57
C GLY A 6 1.06 -4.73 9.15
N VAL A 7 1.12 -3.86 8.15
CA VAL A 7 0.95 -4.17 6.73
C VAL A 7 2.14 -3.68 5.89
N ARG A 8 2.32 -4.30 4.73
CA ARG A 8 3.35 -3.93 3.75
C ARG A 8 2.71 -3.86 2.35
N PHE A 9 2.87 -2.74 1.65
CA PHE A 9 2.38 -2.57 0.27
C PHE A 9 3.24 -3.34 -0.73
N GLN A 10 4.55 -3.41 -0.49
CA GLN A 10 5.51 -4.12 -1.33
C GLN A 10 6.28 -5.18 -0.53
N PRO A 11 6.73 -6.29 -1.16
CA PRO A 11 7.46 -7.38 -0.46
C PRO A 11 8.70 -6.92 0.31
N ARG A 12 9.38 -5.87 -0.15
CA ARG A 12 10.56 -5.26 0.49
C ARG A 12 10.31 -3.81 0.95
N GLY A 13 9.06 -3.38 1.03
CA GLY A 13 8.68 -2.02 1.43
C GLY A 13 8.73 -1.80 2.95
N ASN A 14 8.47 -0.57 3.37
CA ASN A 14 8.34 -0.21 4.78
C ASN A 14 7.13 -0.89 5.42
N LEU A 15 7.22 -1.15 6.73
CA LEU A 15 6.11 -1.64 7.53
C LEU A 15 5.26 -0.45 7.97
N PHE A 16 3.97 -0.51 7.67
CA PHE A 16 3.00 0.50 8.06
C PHE A 16 2.00 -0.08 9.05
N TYR A 17 1.45 0.76 9.91
CA TYR A 17 0.43 0.36 10.88
C TYR A 17 -0.95 0.83 10.43
N CYS A 18 -1.95 -0.03 10.59
CA CYS A 18 -3.33 0.27 10.25
C CYS A 18 -4.30 -0.20 11.33
N ASP A 19 -5.41 0.49 11.48
CA ASP A 19 -6.55 0.02 12.26
C ASP A 19 -7.36 -0.99 11.43
N ALA A 20 -7.41 -2.24 11.91
CA ALA A 20 -8.23 -3.29 11.33
C ALA A 20 -9.68 -3.28 11.83
N GLY A 21 -10.02 -2.46 12.83
CA GLY A 21 -11.31 -2.51 13.52
C GLY A 21 -11.64 -3.94 13.97
N ASP A 22 -12.85 -4.39 13.66
CA ASP A 22 -13.34 -5.73 13.98
C ASP A 22 -13.10 -6.76 12.87
N ILE A 23 -12.35 -6.41 11.82
CA ILE A 23 -12.10 -7.32 10.70
C ILE A 23 -11.16 -8.44 11.18
N PRO A 24 -11.56 -9.72 11.10
CA PRO A 24 -10.67 -10.82 11.42
C PRO A 24 -9.61 -10.89 10.31
N LEU A 25 -8.33 -10.72 10.66
CA LEU A 25 -7.22 -10.75 9.72
C LEU A 25 -6.09 -11.62 10.28
N GLN A 26 -5.43 -12.36 9.39
CA GLN A 26 -4.28 -13.18 9.70
C GLN A 26 -3.06 -12.72 8.89
N VAL A 27 -1.87 -13.07 9.39
CA VAL A 27 -0.63 -12.84 8.65
C VAL A 27 -0.71 -13.52 7.29
N GLY A 28 -0.30 -12.80 6.25
CA GLY A 28 -0.36 -13.24 4.87
C GLY A 28 -1.63 -12.87 4.12
N ASN A 29 -2.69 -12.41 4.81
CA ASN A 29 -3.88 -11.88 4.13
C ASN A 29 -3.55 -10.58 3.38
N TYR A 30 -4.22 -10.40 2.25
CA TYR A 30 -4.22 -9.12 1.53
C TYR A 30 -5.47 -8.33 1.93
N VAL A 31 -5.28 -7.02 2.11
CA VAL A 31 -6.32 -6.09 2.56
C VAL A 31 -6.28 -4.83 1.74
N VAL A 32 -7.44 -4.18 1.64
CA VAL A 32 -7.57 -2.85 1.04
C VAL A 32 -7.52 -1.82 2.16
N VAL A 33 -6.57 -0.90 2.05
CA VAL A 33 -6.29 0.15 3.02
C VAL A 33 -6.61 1.50 2.39
N GLU A 34 -7.21 2.39 3.18
CA GLU A 34 -7.41 3.78 2.78
C GLU A 34 -6.15 4.60 3.10
N THR A 35 -5.54 5.13 2.04
CA THR A 35 -4.37 6.02 2.09
C THR A 35 -4.80 7.44 1.74
N SER A 36 -3.92 8.43 1.96
CA SER A 36 -4.13 9.82 1.52
C SER A 36 -4.35 9.97 0.01
N HIS A 37 -3.93 8.98 -0.78
CA HIS A 37 -4.03 8.97 -2.24
C HIS A 37 -5.14 8.04 -2.76
N GLY A 38 -5.98 7.51 -1.88
CA GLY A 38 -7.09 6.60 -2.22
C GLY A 38 -6.87 5.18 -1.69
N LEU A 39 -7.59 4.23 -2.27
CA LEU A 39 -7.55 2.83 -1.85
C LEU A 39 -6.30 2.14 -2.39
N ASP A 40 -5.69 1.30 -1.56
CA ASP A 40 -4.45 0.61 -1.92
C ASP A 40 -4.39 -0.80 -1.33
N LEU A 41 -3.62 -1.67 -1.96
CA LEU A 41 -3.50 -3.08 -1.58
C LEU A 41 -2.29 -3.28 -0.68
N ALA A 42 -2.50 -3.84 0.51
CA ALA A 42 -1.43 -4.17 1.44
C ALA A 42 -1.51 -5.62 1.92
N LYS A 43 -0.36 -6.19 2.26
CA LYS A 43 -0.25 -7.53 2.85
C LYS A 43 -0.03 -7.43 4.36
N VAL A 44 -0.86 -8.13 5.12
CA VAL A 44 -0.74 -8.23 6.58
C VAL A 44 0.53 -9.00 6.93
N THR A 45 1.43 -8.35 7.66
CA THR A 45 2.69 -8.93 8.17
C THR A 45 2.59 -9.19 9.68
N ILE A 46 1.84 -8.37 10.41
CA ILE A 46 1.62 -8.50 11.86
C ILE A 46 0.11 -8.44 12.10
N SER A 47 -0.48 -9.52 12.63
CA SER A 47 -1.92 -9.64 12.86
C SER A 47 -2.44 -8.95 14.12
N LYS A 48 -1.55 -8.65 15.08
CA LYS A 48 -1.86 -7.88 16.29
C LYS A 48 -0.59 -7.20 16.80
N ALA A 49 -0.48 -5.90 16.58
CA ALA A 49 0.58 -5.09 17.15
C ALA A 49 0.17 -4.63 18.56
N GLN A 50 1.09 -4.69 19.53
CA GLN A 50 0.92 -4.09 20.86
C GLN A 50 1.44 -2.65 20.85
N VAL A 51 1.00 -1.84 19.89
CA VAL A 51 1.40 -0.43 19.75
C VAL A 51 0.16 0.41 19.99
N GLN A 52 0.25 1.50 20.75
CA GLN A 52 -0.87 2.43 20.87
C GLN A 52 -0.84 3.42 19.70
N ALA A 53 -2.02 3.88 19.25
CA ALA A 53 -2.09 4.84 18.16
C ALA A 53 -1.31 6.14 18.47
N THR A 54 -1.18 6.49 19.75
CA THR A 54 -0.44 7.67 20.24
C THR A 54 1.08 7.54 20.10
N ASP A 55 1.61 6.31 20.00
CA ASP A 55 3.05 6.07 19.83
C ASP A 55 3.49 6.17 18.36
N LEU A 56 2.54 6.33 17.43
CA LEU A 56 2.80 6.40 16.00
C LEU A 56 3.02 7.85 15.56
N THR A 57 4.14 8.08 14.88
CA THR A 57 4.48 9.39 14.29
C THR A 57 3.69 9.71 13.02
N GLU A 58 3.16 8.69 12.34
CA GLU A 58 2.36 8.83 11.12
C GLU A 58 0.88 8.59 11.41
N PRO A 59 -0.03 9.28 10.70
CA PRO A 59 -1.47 9.05 10.85
C PRO A 59 -1.82 7.59 10.56
N LEU A 60 -2.54 6.98 11.49
CA LEU A 60 -2.93 5.57 11.41
C LEU A 60 -3.92 5.38 10.25
N MET A 61 -3.51 4.60 9.25
CA MET A 61 -4.36 4.24 8.12
C MET A 61 -5.47 3.25 8.54
N LYS A 62 -6.55 3.16 7.76
CA LYS A 62 -7.69 2.29 8.08
C LYS A 62 -7.82 1.16 7.07
N VAL A 63 -8.02 -0.06 7.56
CA VAL A 63 -8.41 -1.18 6.71
C VAL A 63 -9.90 -1.07 6.37
N ILE A 64 -10.21 -1.06 5.08
CA ILE A 64 -11.59 -1.01 4.59
C ILE A 64 -12.19 -2.40 4.50
N ARG A 65 -11.45 -3.36 3.92
CA ARG A 65 -11.91 -4.73 3.72
C ARG A 65 -10.75 -5.70 3.42
N ARG A 66 -11.05 -7.01 3.45
CA ARG A 66 -10.18 -8.02 2.84
C ARG A 66 -10.15 -7.83 1.31
N ALA A 67 -8.99 -8.07 0.72
CA ALA A 67 -8.82 -8.05 -0.71
C ALA A 67 -9.61 -9.20 -1.36
N GLN A 68 -10.26 -8.89 -2.47
CA GLN A 68 -10.92 -9.84 -3.35
C GLN A 68 -9.95 -10.27 -4.46
N SER A 69 -10.29 -11.33 -5.19
CA SER A 69 -9.49 -11.83 -6.31
C SER A 69 -9.22 -10.74 -7.35
N GLU A 70 -10.21 -9.90 -7.63
CA GLU A 70 -10.09 -8.77 -8.58
C GLU A 70 -9.03 -7.75 -8.15
N ASP A 71 -8.91 -7.46 -6.85
CA ASP A 71 -7.89 -6.54 -6.35
C ASP A 71 -6.48 -7.12 -6.54
N LEU A 72 -6.33 -8.43 -6.34
CA LEU A 72 -5.06 -9.13 -6.55
C LEU A 72 -4.68 -9.18 -8.03
N GLU A 73 -5.67 -9.34 -8.93
CA GLU A 73 -5.42 -9.28 -10.36
C GLU A 73 -5.00 -7.89 -10.81
N LYS A 74 -5.69 -6.84 -10.34
CA LYS A 74 -5.30 -5.45 -10.60
C LYS A 74 -3.87 -5.17 -10.15
N ALA A 75 -3.48 -5.59 -8.95
CA ALA A 75 -2.13 -5.39 -8.42
C ALA A 75 -1.06 -6.19 -9.18
N ARG A 76 -1.42 -7.26 -9.89
CA ARG A 76 -0.50 -8.01 -10.76
C ARG A 76 -0.30 -7.37 -12.13
N GLN A 77 -1.17 -6.43 -12.54
CA GLN A 77 -1.00 -5.75 -13.82
C GLN A 77 0.29 -4.94 -13.79
N ASN A 78 1.19 -5.14 -14.77
CA ASN A 78 2.48 -4.45 -14.86
C ASN A 78 2.35 -2.94 -15.22
N LYS A 79 1.21 -2.31 -14.96
CA LYS A 79 0.89 -0.91 -15.25
C LYS A 79 1.96 0.04 -14.73
N GLU A 80 2.45 -0.18 -13.51
CA GLU A 80 3.50 0.65 -12.91
C GLU A 80 4.79 0.64 -13.74
N LYS A 81 5.21 -0.53 -14.23
CA LYS A 81 6.43 -0.66 -15.04
C LYS A 81 6.26 0.02 -16.40
N GLU A 82 5.11 -0.18 -17.04
CA GLU A 82 4.78 0.44 -18.32
C GLU A 82 4.73 1.97 -18.22
N VAL A 83 4.08 2.49 -17.18
CA VAL A 83 4.00 3.94 -16.92
C VAL A 83 5.37 4.50 -16.59
N LEU A 84 6.17 3.83 -15.76
CA LEU A 84 7.51 4.28 -15.40
C LEU A 84 8.44 4.35 -16.63
N ALA A 85 8.35 3.38 -17.54
CA ALA A 85 9.10 3.38 -18.80
C ALA A 85 8.68 4.58 -19.66
N LYS A 86 7.38 4.79 -19.86
CA LYS A 86 6.84 5.91 -20.63
C LYS A 86 7.21 7.27 -20.04
N CYS A 87 7.20 7.42 -18.71
CA CYS A 87 7.67 8.63 -18.06
C CYS A 87 9.15 8.91 -18.35
N LYS A 88 10.01 7.89 -18.33
CA LYS A 88 11.43 8.05 -18.67
C LYS A 88 11.63 8.48 -20.11
N GLU A 89 10.85 7.94 -21.03
CA GLU A 89 10.86 8.33 -22.45
C GLU A 89 10.44 9.79 -22.65
N LEU A 90 9.47 10.30 -21.87
CA LEU A 90 8.98 11.68 -21.96
C LEU A 90 9.92 12.72 -21.31
N VAL A 91 10.66 12.34 -20.28
CA VAL A 91 11.58 13.27 -19.57
C VAL A 91 12.72 13.76 -20.47
N SER A 92 13.25 12.88 -21.33
CA SER A 92 14.36 13.21 -22.24
C SER A 92 14.01 14.30 -23.26
N PRO A 93 12.94 14.20 -24.08
CA PRO A 93 12.59 15.23 -25.05
C PRO A 93 12.09 16.53 -24.41
N LEU A 94 11.53 16.48 -23.19
CA LEU A 94 11.06 17.67 -22.47
C LEU A 94 12.18 18.43 -21.74
N GLY A 95 13.43 17.92 -21.76
CA GLY A 95 14.58 18.59 -21.12
C GLY A 95 14.47 18.71 -19.60
N LEU A 96 13.64 17.87 -18.96
CA LEU A 96 13.38 17.97 -17.53
C LEU A 96 14.54 17.36 -16.74
N ARG A 97 15.10 18.11 -15.78
CA ARG A 97 16.12 17.60 -14.84
C ARG A 97 15.50 16.74 -13.74
N MET A 98 14.84 15.64 -14.12
CA MET A 98 14.23 14.68 -13.20
C MET A 98 14.63 13.25 -13.54
N LYS A 99 14.58 12.36 -12.54
CA LYS A 99 14.81 10.92 -12.73
C LYS A 99 13.63 10.14 -12.15
N PRO A 100 12.70 9.64 -12.97
CA PRO A 100 11.60 8.81 -12.49
C PRO A 100 12.16 7.57 -11.77
N LEU A 101 11.86 7.44 -10.47
CA LEU A 101 12.37 6.36 -9.61
C LEU A 101 11.39 5.18 -9.53
N SER A 102 10.11 5.47 -9.29
CA SER A 102 9.05 4.49 -9.14
C SER A 102 7.73 5.04 -9.68
N ALA A 103 6.84 4.14 -10.07
CA ALA A 103 5.43 4.44 -10.28
C ALA A 103 4.64 3.54 -9.33
N HIS A 104 3.52 4.02 -8.82
CA HIS A 104 2.63 3.29 -7.93
C HIS A 104 1.22 3.34 -8.51
N TYR A 105 0.52 2.22 -8.53
CA TYR A 105 -0.84 2.13 -9.05
C TYR A 105 -1.81 1.66 -7.95
N ASN A 106 -2.67 2.58 -7.54
CA ASN A 106 -3.75 2.34 -6.59
C ASN A 106 -4.84 1.43 -7.19
N LEU A 107 -5.69 0.85 -6.32
CA LEU A 107 -6.77 -0.09 -6.69
C LEU A 107 -7.96 0.55 -7.41
#